data_AF-A0A7X7JKX4-F1
#
_entry.id   AF-A0A7X7JKX4-F1
#
_cell.length_a   1.000
_cell.length_b   1.000
_cell.length_c   1.000
_cell.angle_alpha   90.00
_cell.angle_beta   90.00
_cell.angle_gamma   90.00
#
_symmetry.space_group_name_H-M   'P 1'
#
loop_
_entity.id
_entity.type
_entity.pdbx_description
1 polymer ?
#
loop_
_entity_poly.entity_id
_entity_poly.type
_entity_poly.pdbx_seq_one_letter_code
_entity_poly.pdbx_strand_id
1 'polypeptide(L)'
;MRPDVLHAEPTPRGDIRPLQRALVFAFARAGGDDALACAASLTELAESRWRPECFADDLFLDELVEGCFDVSIDGQRVPIDRRRLLQVLAHPPADPRHVEFRQEILRELVDSPLHRASLERCYLALVALRAALGGSDALRSRSASTQRRIEILQAIRAAIDVLAGAFESARSGLKRLGAYGRHVTASSSYERLAQLLDFENQRAILETRLQVGYDGRLRRFEIIRVSEAAHPAFAASPLGRFWRRLTSLLRGHRFSDDDVLSRLLDEVFTDLEDVLLVLLPLMNDLEFYLAALCFRDRCQRSGLEVCLPEIDFEPAGRAERHVEGLFNPWLLAQRAGPPVPCDLHQVPAHATVILTGPNSGGKTRLLQALAVTQVLGQGGVFVPARAARLAWSEGMFLSLLERVSPEQSEGRLGTELLRIRSVFESSPVGAVIILDELCSGTNPSEGEEIFQLVLSLFDELEPQVLISTHFLDFAGRLEQRQRNGQGAGRPLAFLQVELDERELPTYQFVPGVAKTSLARKTAARLGVTREELLSLVERRRGGGAPPTTRPAPLPLSGDPSG
;
A
#
# COMPACT_ATOMS: atom_id res chain seq x y z
N MET A 1 -11.71 -9.61 -22.01
CA MET A 1 -12.13 -8.68 -20.93
C MET A 1 -11.01 -8.62 -19.89
N ARG A 2 -10.71 -7.46 -19.27
CA ARG A 2 -9.61 -7.35 -18.28
C ARG A 2 -10.19 -7.05 -16.87
N PRO A 3 -9.84 -7.82 -15.83
CA PRO A 3 -10.30 -7.61 -14.46
C PRO A 3 -9.48 -6.52 -13.74
N ASP A 4 -9.10 -5.44 -14.42
CA ASP A 4 -8.34 -4.36 -13.82
C ASP A 4 -9.22 -3.56 -12.85
N VAL A 5 -8.80 -3.56 -11.59
CA VAL A 5 -9.45 -2.85 -10.51
C VAL A 5 -8.57 -1.76 -9.90
N LEU A 6 -7.38 -1.48 -10.42
CA LEU A 6 -6.58 -0.31 -9.97
C LEU A 6 -6.80 0.93 -10.84
N HIS A 7 -7.28 0.75 -12.08
CA HIS A 7 -7.44 1.83 -13.05
C HIS A 7 -8.88 2.02 -13.51
N ALA A 8 -9.32 3.29 -13.62
CA ALA A 8 -10.63 3.65 -14.13
C ALA A 8 -10.83 3.16 -15.58
N GLU A 9 -9.80 3.19 -16.40
CA GLU A 9 -9.76 2.54 -17.70
C GLU A 9 -8.82 1.33 -17.65
N PRO A 10 -9.24 0.13 -18.08
CA PRO A 10 -8.39 -1.07 -17.99
C PRO A 10 -7.09 -0.93 -18.78
N THR A 11 -5.95 -0.96 -18.10
CA THR A 11 -4.63 -0.84 -18.75
C THR A 11 -4.07 -2.20 -19.14
N PRO A 12 -3.14 -2.27 -20.12
CA PRO A 12 -2.37 -3.48 -20.35
C PRO A 12 -1.48 -3.80 -19.16
N ARG A 13 -1.42 -5.09 -18.81
CA ARG A 13 -0.30 -5.62 -18.03
C ARG A 13 0.93 -5.51 -18.95
N GLY A 14 2.08 -5.06 -18.43
CA GLY A 14 3.33 -4.78 -19.14
C GLY A 14 3.95 -6.02 -19.80
N ASP A 15 5.28 -6.13 -19.82
CA ASP A 15 5.93 -7.25 -20.54
C ASP A 15 5.64 -8.61 -19.87
N ILE A 16 4.65 -9.34 -20.40
CA ILE A 16 4.22 -10.66 -19.92
C ILE A 16 5.21 -11.80 -20.20
N ARG A 17 6.22 -11.60 -21.05
CA ARG A 17 7.13 -12.68 -21.50
C ARG A 17 7.92 -13.34 -20.36
N PRO A 18 8.43 -12.62 -19.34
CA PRO A 18 9.07 -13.24 -18.19
C PRO A 18 8.09 -14.10 -17.38
N LEU A 19 6.86 -13.62 -17.16
CA LEU A 19 5.82 -14.37 -16.46
C LEU A 19 5.43 -15.64 -17.21
N GLN A 20 5.28 -15.51 -18.52
CA GLN A 20 4.98 -16.62 -19.42
C GLN A 20 6.01 -17.75 -19.30
N ARG A 21 7.30 -17.41 -19.34
CA ARG A 21 8.40 -18.38 -19.17
C ARG A 21 8.40 -18.99 -17.77
N ALA A 22 8.16 -18.19 -16.74
CA ALA A 22 8.09 -18.66 -15.36
C ALA A 22 6.92 -19.64 -15.15
N LEU A 23 5.76 -19.36 -15.74
CA LEU A 23 4.57 -20.22 -15.69
C LEU A 23 4.82 -21.60 -16.32
N VAL A 24 5.35 -21.63 -17.54
CA VAL A 24 5.67 -22.90 -18.24
C VAL A 24 6.68 -23.71 -17.42
N PHE A 25 7.69 -23.06 -16.85
CA PHE A 25 8.67 -23.75 -16.00
C PHE A 25 8.03 -24.26 -14.71
N ALA A 26 7.26 -23.43 -14.01
CA ALA A 26 6.59 -23.76 -12.75
C ALA A 26 5.59 -24.91 -12.90
N PHE A 27 4.90 -25.01 -14.04
CA PHE A 27 4.01 -26.13 -14.31
C PHE A 27 4.77 -27.42 -14.62
N ALA A 28 5.84 -27.34 -15.42
CA ALA A 28 6.63 -28.50 -15.83
C ALA A 28 7.55 -29.06 -14.72
N ARG A 29 8.09 -28.18 -13.87
CA ARG A 29 9.04 -28.50 -12.80
C ARG A 29 8.77 -27.65 -11.56
N ALA A 30 8.89 -28.25 -10.38
CA ALA A 30 8.92 -27.51 -9.12
C ALA A 30 10.15 -26.58 -9.10
N GLY A 31 9.98 -25.37 -8.57
CA GLY A 31 10.98 -24.32 -8.56
C GLY A 31 10.59 -23.17 -9.49
N GLY A 32 10.60 -21.95 -8.97
CA GLY A 32 10.16 -20.77 -9.72
C GLY A 32 9.55 -19.67 -8.85
N ASP A 33 9.49 -19.82 -7.52
CA ASP A 33 8.89 -18.82 -6.63
C ASP A 33 9.51 -17.43 -6.81
N ASP A 34 10.84 -17.33 -6.93
CA ASP A 34 11.52 -16.06 -7.18
C ASP A 34 11.19 -15.50 -8.58
N ALA A 35 11.03 -16.36 -9.59
CA ALA A 35 10.70 -15.95 -10.96
C ALA A 35 9.24 -15.51 -11.10
N LEU A 36 8.31 -16.20 -10.41
CA LEU A 36 6.90 -15.85 -10.32
C LEU A 36 6.69 -14.58 -9.48
N ALA A 37 7.45 -14.42 -8.39
CA ALA A 37 7.46 -13.19 -7.59
C ALA A 37 7.97 -11.99 -8.39
N CYS A 38 9.09 -12.15 -9.11
CA CYS A 38 9.67 -11.08 -9.93
C CYS A 38 8.73 -10.70 -11.10
N ALA A 39 8.03 -11.67 -11.67
CA ALA A 39 7.09 -11.48 -12.77
C ALA A 39 5.67 -11.02 -12.32
N ALA A 40 5.38 -10.93 -11.02
CA ALA A 40 4.15 -10.31 -10.52
C ALA A 40 4.21 -8.76 -10.50
N SER A 41 5.41 -8.18 -10.71
CA SER A 41 5.63 -6.73 -10.82
C SER A 41 5.13 -6.09 -12.12
N LEU A 42 4.55 -6.88 -13.02
CA LEU A 42 4.29 -6.53 -14.42
C LEU A 42 3.08 -5.62 -14.68
N THR A 43 2.35 -5.17 -13.66
CA THR A 43 1.25 -4.22 -13.90
C THR A 43 1.84 -2.82 -13.97
N GLU A 44 1.70 -2.16 -15.11
CA GLU A 44 2.07 -0.75 -15.23
C GLU A 44 1.24 0.04 -14.22
N LEU A 45 1.93 0.89 -13.44
CA LEU A 45 1.25 1.85 -12.58
C LEU A 45 0.73 2.97 -13.46
N ALA A 46 -0.39 3.57 -13.06
CA ALA A 46 -0.84 4.84 -13.63
C ALA A 46 0.31 5.85 -13.64
N GLU A 47 0.33 6.71 -14.66
CA GLU A 47 1.28 7.82 -14.68
C GLU A 47 1.15 8.64 -13.38
N SER A 48 2.30 8.98 -12.80
CA SER A 48 2.40 9.74 -11.57
C SER A 48 3.41 10.85 -11.76
N ARG A 49 3.07 12.04 -11.27
CA ARG A 49 3.99 13.19 -11.18
C ARG A 49 4.74 13.22 -9.84
N TRP A 50 4.38 12.34 -8.92
CA TRP A 50 4.98 12.22 -7.60
C TRP A 50 6.28 11.44 -7.67
N ARG A 51 7.30 11.93 -6.97
CA ARG A 51 8.64 11.34 -6.87
C ARG A 51 8.86 10.81 -5.45
N PRO A 52 8.85 9.47 -5.23
CA PRO A 52 9.00 8.88 -3.90
C PRO A 52 10.21 9.39 -3.12
N GLU A 53 11.31 9.71 -3.81
CA GLU A 53 12.56 10.19 -3.21
C GLU A 53 12.39 11.53 -2.46
N CYS A 54 11.33 12.29 -2.77
CA CYS A 54 11.05 13.59 -2.17
C CYS A 54 10.23 13.51 -0.88
N PHE A 55 9.69 12.33 -0.51
CA PHE A 55 8.80 12.22 0.66
C PHE A 55 8.82 10.87 1.38
N ALA A 56 9.10 9.74 0.70
CA ALA A 56 8.87 8.41 1.26
C ALA A 56 9.69 8.13 2.53
N ASP A 57 10.98 8.54 2.54
CA ASP A 57 11.87 8.38 3.70
C ASP A 57 11.41 9.22 4.89
N ASP A 58 11.08 10.50 4.66
CA ASP A 58 10.59 11.42 5.68
C ASP A 58 9.25 10.96 6.27
N LEU A 59 8.47 10.16 5.53
CA LEU A 59 7.25 9.53 6.02
C LEU A 59 7.45 8.19 6.73
N PHE A 60 8.64 7.57 6.63
CA PHE A 60 8.83 6.17 7.00
C PHE A 60 7.80 5.27 6.32
N LEU A 61 7.62 5.46 5.00
CA LEU A 61 6.51 4.86 4.27
C LEU A 61 6.62 3.32 4.23
N ASP A 62 7.83 2.77 4.16
CA ASP A 62 8.06 1.32 4.22
C ASP A 62 7.63 0.75 5.58
N GLU A 63 8.05 1.38 6.68
CA GLU A 63 7.67 1.01 8.03
C GLU A 63 6.17 1.22 8.29
N LEU A 64 5.57 2.24 7.66
CA LEU A 64 4.13 2.48 7.74
C LEU A 64 3.36 1.33 7.06
N VAL A 65 3.78 0.91 5.87
CA VAL A 65 3.15 -0.20 5.15
C VAL A 65 3.32 -1.51 5.93
N GLU A 66 4.53 -1.79 6.43
CA GLU A 66 4.78 -2.95 7.28
C GLU A 66 3.94 -2.92 8.56
N GLY A 67 3.86 -1.76 9.19
CA GLY A 67 3.23 -1.59 10.49
C GLY A 67 1.71 -1.56 10.45
N CYS A 68 1.11 -1.03 9.39
CA CYS A 68 -0.31 -0.65 9.35
C CYS A 68 -1.14 -1.30 8.23
N PHE A 69 -0.52 -1.82 7.18
CA PHE A 69 -1.21 -2.33 5.98
C PHE A 69 -1.09 -3.86 5.83
N ASP A 70 -1.04 -4.59 6.95
CA ASP A 70 -1.06 -6.05 6.94
C ASP A 70 -2.43 -6.61 6.59
N VAL A 71 -2.48 -7.63 5.73
CA VAL A 71 -3.74 -8.30 5.37
C VAL A 71 -4.01 -9.44 6.33
N SER A 72 -5.18 -9.40 6.98
CA SER A 72 -5.67 -10.47 7.85
C SER A 72 -7.08 -10.87 7.44
N ILE A 73 -7.28 -12.16 7.17
CA ILE A 73 -8.58 -12.76 6.79
C ILE A 73 -8.91 -13.81 7.86
N ASP A 74 -10.13 -13.77 8.40
CA ASP A 74 -10.58 -14.64 9.51
C ASP A 74 -9.61 -14.68 10.71
N GLY A 75 -8.94 -13.54 10.99
CA GLY A 75 -7.98 -13.40 12.08
C GLY A 75 -6.59 -13.99 11.80
N GLN A 76 -6.35 -14.55 10.61
CA GLN A 76 -5.05 -15.05 10.18
C GLN A 76 -4.38 -14.08 9.22
N ARG A 77 -3.08 -13.82 9.45
CA ARG A 77 -2.27 -13.01 8.53
C ARG A 77 -1.99 -13.78 7.25
N VAL A 78 -2.20 -13.13 6.11
CA VAL A 78 -1.96 -13.68 4.78
C VAL A 78 -0.74 -12.99 4.15
N PRO A 79 0.17 -13.71 3.46
CA PRO A 79 1.34 -13.10 2.84
C PRO A 79 0.94 -12.16 1.69
N ILE A 80 1.56 -10.97 1.62
CA ILE A 80 1.34 -9.96 0.57
C ILE A 80 2.65 -9.54 -0.09
N ASP A 81 2.58 -9.02 -1.32
CA ASP A 81 3.70 -8.34 -1.98
C ASP A 81 3.81 -6.89 -1.48
N ARG A 82 4.50 -6.73 -0.35
CA ARG A 82 4.70 -5.41 0.28
C ARG A 82 5.40 -4.41 -0.65
N ARG A 83 6.35 -4.88 -1.46
CA ARG A 83 7.07 -4.02 -2.39
C ARG A 83 6.11 -3.44 -3.41
N ARG A 84 5.19 -4.26 -3.93
CA ARG A 84 4.18 -3.80 -4.87
C ARG A 84 3.18 -2.85 -4.21
N LEU A 85 2.74 -3.15 -2.99
CA LEU A 85 1.85 -2.26 -2.24
C LEU A 85 2.50 -0.89 -1.98
N LEU A 86 3.75 -0.88 -1.53
CA LEU A 86 4.54 0.34 -1.35
C LEU A 86 4.66 1.14 -2.65
N GLN A 87 4.94 0.47 -3.78
CA GLN A 87 4.98 1.11 -5.09
C GLN A 87 3.65 1.77 -5.45
N VAL A 88 2.50 1.09 -5.25
CA VAL A 88 1.19 1.67 -5.57
C VAL A 88 0.87 2.88 -4.69
N LEU A 89 1.20 2.83 -3.39
CA LEU A 89 0.95 3.93 -2.45
C LEU A 89 1.91 5.11 -2.66
N ALA A 90 3.17 4.85 -2.99
CA ALA A 90 4.18 5.88 -3.25
C ALA A 90 4.04 6.53 -4.63
N HIS A 91 3.15 6.04 -5.50
CA HIS A 91 2.88 6.63 -6.82
C HIS A 91 1.39 6.95 -6.99
N PRO A 92 0.88 7.97 -6.28
CA PRO A 92 -0.48 8.45 -6.52
C PRO A 92 -0.71 8.77 -8.01
N PRO A 93 -1.82 8.33 -8.61
CA PRO A 93 -2.11 8.57 -10.01
C PRO A 93 -2.26 10.07 -10.31
N ALA A 94 -1.79 10.49 -11.49
CA ALA A 94 -1.95 11.86 -11.98
C ALA A 94 -3.35 12.16 -12.54
N ASP A 95 -4.14 11.13 -12.86
CA ASP A 95 -5.53 11.28 -13.30
C ASP A 95 -6.51 11.06 -12.11
N PRO A 96 -7.29 12.09 -11.73
CA PRO A 96 -8.34 12.03 -10.71
C PRO A 96 -9.27 10.82 -10.80
N ARG A 97 -9.61 10.38 -12.01
CA ARG A 97 -10.57 9.29 -12.24
C ARG A 97 -10.10 7.98 -11.60
N HIS A 98 -8.78 7.75 -11.52
CA HIS A 98 -8.24 6.57 -10.83
C HIS A 98 -8.50 6.61 -9.32
N VAL A 99 -8.42 7.80 -8.72
CA VAL A 99 -8.65 8.00 -7.29
C VAL A 99 -10.11 7.76 -6.96
N GLU A 100 -11.02 8.40 -7.70
CA GLU A 100 -12.47 8.21 -7.56
C GLU A 100 -12.86 6.74 -7.74
N PHE A 101 -12.34 6.08 -8.78
CA PHE A 101 -12.59 4.68 -9.06
C PHE A 101 -12.17 3.74 -7.91
N ARG A 102 -11.00 3.98 -7.30
CA ARG A 102 -10.52 3.20 -6.14
C ARG A 102 -11.39 3.46 -4.91
N GLN A 103 -11.77 4.71 -4.66
CA GLN A 103 -12.65 5.06 -3.55
C GLN A 103 -14.05 4.45 -3.72
N GLU A 104 -14.61 4.41 -4.93
CA GLU A 104 -15.89 3.74 -5.21
C GLU A 104 -15.85 2.25 -4.86
N ILE A 105 -14.77 1.55 -5.23
CA ILE A 105 -14.57 0.15 -4.88
C ILE A 105 -14.50 -0.03 -3.36
N LEU A 106 -13.69 0.77 -2.66
CA LEU A 106 -13.57 0.70 -1.20
C LEU A 106 -14.89 1.01 -0.49
N ARG A 107 -15.64 2.00 -0.97
CA ARG A 107 -16.95 2.35 -0.42
C ARG A 107 -17.92 1.17 -0.55
N GLU A 108 -17.98 0.55 -1.74
CA GLU A 108 -18.82 -0.63 -1.96
C GLU A 108 -18.39 -1.83 -1.09
N LEU A 109 -17.09 -2.07 -0.91
CA LEU A 109 -16.58 -3.14 -0.03
C LEU A 109 -16.90 -2.91 1.45
N VAL A 110 -16.96 -1.65 1.89
CA VAL A 110 -17.38 -1.30 3.26
C VAL A 110 -18.88 -1.49 3.43
N ASP A 111 -19.68 -1.07 2.45
CA ASP A 111 -21.14 -1.12 2.51
C ASP A 111 -21.70 -2.54 2.36
N SER A 112 -20.95 -3.43 1.70
CA SER A 112 -21.38 -4.80 1.38
C SER A 112 -20.44 -5.85 1.99
N PRO A 113 -20.80 -6.42 3.17
CA PRO A 113 -20.06 -7.53 3.77
C PRO A 113 -19.94 -8.74 2.83
N LEU A 114 -20.94 -8.95 1.96
CA LEU A 114 -20.92 -10.02 0.96
C LEU A 114 -19.85 -9.78 -0.10
N HIS A 115 -19.68 -8.55 -0.59
CA HIS A 115 -18.62 -8.23 -1.54
C HIS A 115 -17.24 -8.32 -0.89
N ARG A 116 -17.09 -7.86 0.36
CA ARG A 116 -15.85 -8.03 1.12
C ARG A 116 -15.47 -9.50 1.29
N ALA A 117 -16.40 -10.35 1.74
CA ALA A 117 -16.16 -11.79 1.86
C ALA A 117 -15.87 -12.45 0.50
N SER A 118 -16.43 -11.92 -0.60
CA SER A 118 -16.12 -12.40 -1.94
C SER A 118 -14.72 -11.99 -2.39
N LEU A 119 -14.27 -10.78 -2.06
CA LEU A 119 -12.90 -10.32 -2.30
C LEU A 119 -11.87 -11.17 -1.55
N GLU A 120 -12.13 -11.44 -0.26
CA GLU A 120 -11.30 -12.29 0.58
C GLU A 120 -11.20 -13.72 0.01
N ARG A 121 -12.32 -14.32 -0.41
CA ARG A 121 -12.34 -15.64 -1.07
C ARG A 121 -11.59 -15.65 -2.40
N CYS A 122 -11.77 -14.63 -3.24
CA CYS A 122 -11.02 -14.49 -4.50
C CYS A 122 -9.51 -14.44 -4.21
N TYR A 123 -9.10 -13.65 -3.24
CA TYR A 123 -7.70 -13.51 -2.88
C TYR A 123 -7.11 -14.82 -2.33
N LEU A 124 -7.79 -15.50 -1.42
CA LEU A 124 -7.35 -16.80 -0.90
C LEU A 124 -7.23 -17.86 -2.00
N ALA A 125 -8.12 -17.87 -2.98
CA ALA A 125 -8.02 -18.76 -4.14
C ALA A 125 -6.79 -18.46 -5.00
N LEU A 126 -6.44 -17.18 -5.18
CA LEU A 126 -5.22 -16.77 -5.89
C LEU A 126 -3.94 -17.08 -5.10
N VAL A 127 -3.97 -16.94 -3.78
CA VAL A 127 -2.86 -17.36 -2.90
C VAL A 127 -2.65 -18.87 -2.99
N ALA A 128 -3.71 -19.66 -2.97
CA ALA A 128 -3.64 -21.11 -3.15
C ALA A 128 -3.09 -21.50 -4.54
N LEU A 129 -3.52 -20.80 -5.60
CA LEU A 129 -2.98 -20.96 -6.95
C LEU A 129 -1.47 -20.66 -7.01
N ARG A 130 -1.05 -19.54 -6.42
CA ARG A 130 0.37 -19.18 -6.34
C ARG A 130 1.17 -20.22 -5.58
N ALA A 131 0.67 -20.71 -4.44
CA ALA A 131 1.32 -21.75 -3.66
C ALA A 131 1.45 -23.07 -4.44
N ALA A 132 0.42 -23.48 -5.20
CA ALA A 132 0.47 -24.66 -6.05
C ALA A 132 1.55 -24.54 -7.15
N LEU A 133 1.70 -23.34 -7.73
CA LEU A 133 2.75 -23.03 -8.71
C LEU A 133 4.15 -22.95 -8.07
N GLY A 134 4.26 -22.48 -6.82
CA GLY A 134 5.52 -22.28 -6.09
C GLY A 134 6.10 -23.53 -5.40
N GLY A 135 5.24 -24.49 -5.04
CA GLY A 135 5.56 -25.62 -4.14
C GLY A 135 6.93 -26.28 -4.36
N SER A 136 7.70 -26.37 -3.27
CA SER A 136 9.11 -26.77 -3.26
C SER A 136 9.41 -28.26 -3.09
N ASP A 137 8.42 -29.11 -2.78
CA ASP A 137 8.69 -30.50 -2.38
C ASP A 137 7.86 -31.52 -3.15
N ALA A 138 8.45 -32.15 -4.18
CA ALA A 138 8.21 -33.56 -4.54
C ALA A 138 9.07 -34.09 -5.71
N LEU A 139 10.37 -33.77 -5.78
CA LEU A 139 11.26 -34.33 -6.82
C LEU A 139 11.83 -35.71 -6.47
N ARG A 140 10.98 -36.65 -6.02
CA ARG A 140 11.42 -38.05 -5.81
C ARG A 140 10.65 -39.10 -6.63
N SER A 141 9.52 -38.77 -7.28
CA SER A 141 8.82 -39.71 -8.17
C SER A 141 8.06 -39.04 -9.33
N ARG A 142 7.88 -39.77 -10.45
CA ARG A 142 7.06 -39.33 -11.61
C ARG A 142 5.59 -39.13 -11.25
N SER A 143 5.05 -39.98 -10.38
CA SER A 143 3.65 -39.89 -9.94
C SER A 143 3.37 -38.61 -9.14
N ALA A 144 4.34 -38.16 -8.34
CA ALA A 144 4.19 -36.90 -7.60
C ALA A 144 4.21 -35.65 -8.51
N SER A 145 4.87 -35.73 -9.67
CA SER A 145 4.86 -34.64 -10.67
C SER A 145 3.49 -34.48 -11.32
N THR A 146 2.85 -35.59 -11.72
CA THR A 146 1.49 -35.58 -12.29
C THR A 146 0.48 -35.06 -11.28
N GLN A 147 0.56 -35.51 -10.02
CA GLN A 147 -0.34 -35.06 -8.95
C GLN A 147 -0.26 -33.54 -8.72
N ARG A 148 0.95 -32.98 -8.64
CA ARG A 148 1.12 -31.52 -8.51
C ARG A 148 0.52 -30.74 -9.67
N ARG A 149 0.66 -31.23 -10.90
CA ARG A 149 0.08 -30.57 -12.08
C ARG A 149 -1.44 -30.58 -12.04
N ILE A 150 -2.05 -31.66 -11.55
CA ILE A 150 -3.48 -31.73 -11.27
C ILE A 150 -3.86 -30.70 -10.19
N GLU A 151 -3.13 -30.63 -9.08
CA GLU A 151 -3.37 -29.65 -8.01
C GLU A 151 -3.32 -28.20 -8.52
N ILE A 152 -2.37 -27.88 -9.41
CA ILE A 152 -2.31 -26.57 -10.09
C ILE A 152 -3.59 -26.33 -10.90
N LEU A 153 -4.01 -27.28 -11.73
CA LEU A 153 -5.24 -27.15 -12.52
C LEU A 153 -6.50 -27.04 -11.65
N GLN A 154 -6.56 -27.76 -10.53
CA GLN A 154 -7.63 -27.64 -9.54
C GLN A 154 -7.65 -26.24 -8.91
N ALA A 155 -6.49 -25.68 -8.57
CA ALA A 155 -6.39 -24.32 -8.04
C ALA A 155 -6.79 -23.25 -9.08
N ILE A 156 -6.45 -23.46 -10.37
CA ILE A 156 -6.91 -22.59 -11.47
C ILE A 156 -8.44 -22.61 -11.56
N ARG A 157 -9.05 -23.80 -11.59
CA ARG A 157 -10.52 -23.95 -11.63
C ARG A 157 -11.16 -23.25 -10.44
N ALA A 158 -10.66 -23.48 -9.23
CA ALA A 158 -11.17 -22.84 -8.02
C ALA A 158 -11.12 -21.31 -8.09
N ALA A 159 -10.01 -20.74 -8.55
CA ALA A 159 -9.88 -19.28 -8.70
C ALA A 159 -10.88 -18.70 -9.72
N ILE A 160 -11.07 -19.38 -10.86
CA ILE A 160 -12.03 -18.96 -11.89
C ILE A 160 -13.47 -19.06 -11.38
N ASP A 161 -13.82 -20.16 -10.71
CA ASP A 161 -15.18 -20.40 -10.20
C ASP A 161 -15.56 -19.39 -9.12
N VAL A 162 -14.63 -19.10 -8.21
CA VAL A 162 -14.82 -18.09 -7.17
C VAL A 162 -15.00 -16.70 -7.79
N LEU A 163 -14.20 -16.34 -8.80
CA LEU A 163 -14.39 -15.09 -9.53
C LEU A 163 -15.75 -15.04 -10.23
N ALA A 164 -16.14 -16.09 -10.96
CA ALA A 164 -17.37 -16.12 -11.74
C ALA A 164 -18.63 -15.96 -10.88
N GLY A 165 -18.63 -16.56 -9.68
CA GLY A 165 -19.70 -16.45 -8.69
C GLY A 165 -19.64 -15.19 -7.81
N ALA A 166 -18.63 -14.33 -7.97
CA ALA A 166 -18.47 -13.12 -7.18
C ALA A 166 -19.06 -11.88 -7.87
N PHE A 167 -19.38 -10.87 -7.04
CA PHE A 167 -19.69 -9.49 -7.47
C PHE A 167 -20.85 -9.34 -8.47
N GLU A 168 -21.86 -10.23 -8.43
CA GLU A 168 -23.02 -10.17 -9.34
C GLU A 168 -23.82 -8.87 -9.20
N SER A 169 -23.98 -8.38 -7.97
CA SER A 169 -24.67 -7.13 -7.65
C SER A 169 -23.77 -5.89 -7.61
N ALA A 170 -22.50 -6.01 -8.01
CA ALA A 170 -21.54 -4.94 -7.85
C ALA A 170 -21.75 -3.78 -8.85
N ARG A 171 -21.56 -2.54 -8.38
CA ARG A 171 -21.78 -1.32 -9.16
C ARG A 171 -20.46 -0.68 -9.60
N SER A 172 -19.44 -0.73 -8.74
CA SER A 172 -18.10 -0.18 -8.98
C SER A 172 -17.28 -1.05 -9.95
N GLY A 173 -15.96 -0.82 -9.99
CA GLY A 173 -15.01 -1.64 -10.73
C GLY A 173 -15.00 -3.13 -10.35
N LEU A 174 -15.50 -3.52 -9.17
CA LEU A 174 -15.61 -4.92 -8.74
C LEU A 174 -16.36 -5.80 -9.74
N LYS A 175 -17.34 -5.26 -10.47
CA LYS A 175 -18.07 -6.00 -11.51
C LYS A 175 -17.17 -6.58 -12.60
N ARG A 176 -15.99 -5.98 -12.83
CA ARG A 176 -15.00 -6.47 -13.80
C ARG A 176 -14.43 -7.82 -13.39
N LEU A 177 -14.26 -8.06 -12.08
CA LEU A 177 -13.78 -9.33 -11.54
C LEU A 177 -14.77 -10.46 -11.86
N GLY A 178 -16.04 -10.25 -11.48
CA GLY A 178 -17.11 -11.22 -11.72
C GLY A 178 -17.35 -11.49 -13.20
N ALA A 179 -17.39 -10.43 -14.01
CA ALA A 179 -17.59 -10.56 -15.44
C ALA A 179 -16.42 -11.25 -16.15
N TYR A 180 -15.18 -11.04 -15.69
CA TYR A 180 -14.02 -11.79 -16.18
C TYR A 180 -14.15 -13.28 -15.87
N GLY A 181 -14.48 -13.64 -14.62
CA GLY A 181 -14.70 -15.05 -14.25
C GLY A 181 -15.75 -15.72 -15.13
N ARG A 182 -16.92 -15.08 -15.30
CA ARG A 182 -17.99 -15.59 -16.17
C ARG A 182 -17.59 -15.71 -17.64
N HIS A 183 -16.78 -14.78 -18.13
CA HIS A 183 -16.25 -14.84 -19.49
C HIS A 183 -15.32 -16.04 -19.67
N VAL A 184 -14.46 -16.32 -18.69
CA VAL A 184 -13.56 -17.48 -18.74
C VAL A 184 -14.34 -18.79 -18.61
N THR A 185 -15.34 -18.89 -17.72
CA THR A 185 -16.17 -20.09 -17.59
C THR A 185 -16.96 -20.43 -18.85
N ALA A 186 -17.27 -19.44 -19.69
CA ALA A 186 -17.94 -19.64 -20.97
C ALA A 186 -16.99 -20.04 -22.13
N SER A 187 -15.68 -20.16 -21.87
CA SER A 187 -14.68 -20.50 -22.88
C SER A 187 -14.50 -22.01 -23.05
N SER A 188 -14.09 -22.44 -24.25
CA SER A 188 -13.74 -23.84 -24.53
C SER A 188 -12.50 -24.31 -23.78
N SER A 189 -11.59 -23.39 -23.40
CA SER A 189 -10.42 -23.71 -22.55
C SER A 189 -10.86 -24.13 -21.15
N TYR A 190 -11.81 -23.41 -20.54
CA TYR A 190 -12.36 -23.79 -19.23
C TYR A 190 -13.18 -25.08 -19.30
N GLU A 191 -13.98 -25.28 -20.36
CA GLU A 191 -14.73 -26.52 -20.53
C GLU A 191 -13.81 -27.75 -20.56
N ARG A 192 -12.70 -27.68 -21.29
CA ARG A 192 -11.69 -28.76 -21.33
C ARG A 192 -11.03 -29.00 -19.96
N LEU A 193 -10.74 -27.94 -19.21
CA LEU A 193 -10.25 -28.02 -17.83
C LEU A 193 -11.23 -28.76 -16.93
N ALA A 194 -12.51 -28.35 -16.94
CA ALA A 194 -13.55 -28.95 -16.12
C ALA A 194 -13.73 -30.43 -16.46
N GLN A 195 -13.80 -30.78 -17.74
CA GLN A 195 -13.91 -32.16 -18.21
C GLN A 195 -12.73 -33.05 -17.76
N LEU A 196 -11.50 -32.54 -17.85
CA LEU A 196 -10.31 -33.27 -17.42
C LEU A 196 -10.32 -33.54 -15.90
N LEU A 197 -10.68 -32.54 -15.09
CA LEU A 197 -10.74 -32.68 -13.63
C LEU A 197 -11.92 -33.53 -13.18
N ASP A 198 -13.04 -33.50 -13.89
CA ASP A 198 -14.20 -34.36 -13.59
C ASP A 198 -13.91 -35.83 -13.96
N PHE A 199 -13.12 -36.09 -15.01
CA PHE A 199 -12.59 -37.43 -15.31
C PHE A 199 -11.68 -37.96 -14.19
N GLU A 200 -10.76 -37.14 -13.67
CA GLU A 200 -9.87 -37.51 -12.56
C GLU A 200 -10.66 -37.91 -11.30
N ASN A 201 -11.75 -37.18 -11.00
CA ASN A 201 -12.64 -37.45 -9.88
C ASN A 201 -13.62 -38.63 -10.11
N GLN A 202 -13.40 -39.47 -11.13
CA GLN A 202 -14.25 -40.61 -11.53
C GLN A 202 -15.68 -40.25 -11.98
N ARG A 203 -15.91 -39.03 -12.49
CA ARG A 203 -17.27 -38.57 -12.88
C ARG A 203 -17.53 -38.56 -14.39
N ALA A 204 -16.53 -38.82 -15.23
CA ALA A 204 -16.66 -38.79 -16.69
C ALA A 204 -15.79 -39.83 -17.40
N ILE A 205 -16.13 -40.17 -18.66
CA ILE A 205 -15.30 -40.93 -19.60
C ILE A 205 -14.86 -39.98 -20.73
N LEU A 206 -13.55 -39.88 -20.98
CA LEU A 206 -12.94 -39.09 -22.06
C LEU A 206 -12.75 -39.95 -23.32
N GLU A 207 -13.44 -39.63 -24.43
CA GLU A 207 -13.14 -40.15 -25.76
C GLU A 207 -12.13 -39.24 -26.47
N THR A 208 -11.01 -39.79 -26.94
CA THR A 208 -9.90 -39.01 -27.51
C THR A 208 -9.46 -39.60 -28.85
N ARG A 209 -9.11 -38.72 -29.80
CA ARG A 209 -8.51 -39.05 -31.10
C ARG A 209 -7.01 -38.93 -30.97
N LEU A 210 -6.31 -40.04 -31.17
CA LEU A 210 -4.86 -40.10 -31.16
C LEU A 210 -4.35 -40.35 -32.58
N GLN A 211 -3.41 -39.53 -33.07
CA GLN A 211 -2.62 -39.78 -34.28
C GLN A 211 -1.20 -40.10 -33.85
N VAL A 212 -0.73 -41.32 -34.14
CA VAL A 212 0.60 -41.78 -33.79
C VAL A 212 1.44 -41.91 -35.06
N GLY A 213 2.66 -41.38 -35.02
CA GLY A 213 3.66 -41.53 -36.08
C GLY A 213 4.24 -42.93 -36.14
N TYR A 214 4.89 -43.27 -37.26
CA TYR A 214 5.55 -44.57 -37.47
C TYR A 214 6.66 -44.86 -36.44
N ASP A 215 7.16 -43.82 -35.79
CA ASP A 215 8.17 -43.82 -34.73
C ASP A 215 7.57 -44.00 -33.32
N GLY A 216 6.26 -44.24 -33.23
CA GLY A 216 5.56 -44.35 -31.96
C GLY A 216 5.36 -43.03 -31.23
N ARG A 217 5.69 -41.89 -31.85
CA ARG A 217 5.45 -40.58 -31.25
C ARG A 217 4.03 -40.14 -31.54
N LEU A 218 3.34 -39.65 -30.52
CA LEU A 218 2.04 -39.02 -30.67
C LEU A 218 2.20 -37.70 -31.44
N ARG A 219 1.57 -37.62 -32.62
CA ARG A 219 1.62 -36.49 -33.55
C ARG A 219 0.41 -35.57 -33.42
N ARG A 220 -0.73 -36.11 -33.02
CA ARG A 220 -1.95 -35.35 -32.78
C ARG A 220 -2.76 -36.01 -31.69
N PHE A 221 -3.33 -35.21 -30.81
CA PHE A 221 -4.24 -35.63 -29.77
C PHE A 221 -5.40 -34.64 -29.76
N GLU A 222 -6.64 -35.11 -29.69
CA GLU A 222 -7.84 -34.28 -29.72
C GLU A 222 -8.92 -34.96 -28.87
N ILE A 223 -9.56 -34.25 -27.95
CA ILE A 223 -10.68 -34.81 -27.19
C ILE A 223 -11.93 -34.77 -28.08
N ILE A 224 -12.52 -35.92 -28.39
CA ILE A 224 -13.67 -36.06 -29.31
C ILE A 224 -14.99 -35.86 -28.57
N ARG A 225 -15.13 -36.46 -27.38
CA ARG A 225 -16.40 -36.48 -26.64
C ARG A 225 -16.17 -36.80 -25.17
N VAL A 226 -17.02 -36.26 -24.31
CA VAL A 226 -17.06 -36.60 -22.89
C VAL A 226 -18.46 -37.09 -22.55
N SER A 227 -18.57 -38.22 -21.86
CA SER A 227 -19.85 -38.74 -21.38
C SER A 227 -19.85 -38.80 -19.85
N GLU A 228 -20.90 -38.28 -19.22
CA GLU A 228 -21.12 -38.39 -17.78
C GLU A 228 -21.28 -39.87 -17.41
N ALA A 229 -20.60 -40.30 -16.35
CA ALA A 229 -20.78 -41.65 -15.83
C ALA A 229 -22.16 -41.78 -15.18
N ALA A 230 -23.16 -42.25 -15.93
CA ALA A 230 -24.44 -42.65 -15.38
C ALA A 230 -24.24 -43.88 -14.47
N HIS A 231 -24.11 -43.62 -13.18
CA HIS A 231 -23.89 -44.54 -12.05
C HIS A 231 -22.47 -45.14 -11.90
N PRO A 232 -21.92 -45.17 -10.65
CA PRO A 232 -20.71 -45.92 -10.34
C PRO A 232 -21.06 -47.42 -10.20
N ALA A 233 -21.45 -48.03 -11.30
CA ALA A 233 -21.62 -49.47 -11.38
C ALA A 233 -20.43 -50.02 -12.15
N PHE A 234 -19.43 -50.53 -11.43
CA PHE A 234 -18.87 -51.86 -11.60
C PHE A 234 -17.53 -51.96 -10.86
N ALA A 235 -17.61 -52.55 -9.67
CA ALA A 235 -16.56 -53.40 -9.16
C ALA A 235 -16.09 -54.37 -10.27
N ALA A 236 -14.77 -54.39 -10.47
CA ALA A 236 -13.96 -55.46 -11.04
C ALA A 236 -14.72 -56.61 -11.75
N SER A 237 -14.87 -56.53 -13.07
CA SER A 237 -15.18 -57.72 -13.89
C SER A 237 -13.87 -58.37 -14.41
N PRO A 238 -13.68 -59.70 -14.28
CA PRO A 238 -12.50 -60.41 -14.76
C PRO A 238 -12.23 -60.28 -16.27
N LEU A 239 -13.25 -59.95 -17.06
CA LEU A 239 -13.14 -59.81 -18.53
C LEU A 239 -12.50 -58.48 -18.95
N GLY A 240 -12.52 -57.44 -18.10
CA GLY A 240 -11.78 -56.19 -18.34
C GLY A 240 -10.25 -56.36 -18.25
N ARG A 241 -9.77 -57.32 -17.42
CA ARG A 241 -8.34 -57.69 -17.37
C ARG A 241 -7.90 -58.47 -18.61
N PHE A 242 -8.81 -59.18 -19.28
CA PHE A 242 -8.52 -59.93 -20.50
C PHE A 242 -8.33 -58.99 -21.69
N TRP A 243 -9.17 -57.96 -21.84
CA TRP A 243 -8.98 -56.93 -22.88
C TRP A 243 -7.72 -56.08 -22.68
N ARG A 244 -7.33 -55.80 -21.42
CA ARG A 244 -6.04 -55.18 -21.09
C ARG A 244 -4.81 -56.05 -21.46
N ARG A 245 -4.98 -57.37 -21.65
CA ARG A 245 -3.92 -58.27 -22.18
C ARG A 245 -3.95 -58.39 -23.70
N LEU A 246 -5.12 -58.27 -24.33
CA LEU A 246 -5.24 -58.44 -25.79
C LEU A 246 -4.67 -57.23 -26.57
N THR A 247 -4.66 -56.03 -25.98
CA THR A 247 -3.97 -54.86 -26.54
C THR A 247 -2.45 -54.93 -26.43
N SER A 248 -1.89 -55.92 -25.71
CA SER A 248 -0.44 -56.17 -25.66
C SER A 248 0.10 -56.95 -26.87
N LEU A 249 -0.75 -57.42 -27.80
CA LEU A 249 -0.38 -58.35 -28.87
C LEU A 249 -0.25 -57.71 -30.27
N LEU A 250 -0.54 -56.42 -30.41
CA LEU A 250 -0.34 -55.69 -31.66
C LEU A 250 0.69 -54.55 -31.48
N ARG A 251 1.95 -54.93 -31.71
CA ARG A 251 3.08 -54.10 -32.18
C ARG A 251 3.24 -52.69 -31.58
N GLY A 252 4.24 -52.57 -30.70
CA GLY A 252 5.33 -51.64 -30.98
C GLY A 252 5.55 -50.47 -30.02
N HIS A 253 4.52 -49.94 -29.36
CA HIS A 253 4.72 -48.83 -28.40
C HIS A 253 3.73 -48.91 -27.25
N ARG A 254 4.24 -49.20 -26.04
CA ARG A 254 3.48 -49.08 -24.79
C ARG A 254 3.51 -47.62 -24.36
N PHE A 255 2.46 -46.86 -24.63
CA PHE A 255 2.22 -45.63 -23.85
C PHE A 255 1.78 -46.06 -22.45
N SER A 256 2.42 -45.51 -21.42
CA SER A 256 1.89 -45.63 -20.05
C SER A 256 0.63 -44.78 -19.95
N ASP A 257 -0.37 -45.17 -19.15
CA ASP A 257 -1.56 -44.34 -18.86
C ASP A 257 -1.12 -42.92 -18.40
N ASP A 258 0.04 -42.83 -17.72
CA ASP A 258 0.70 -41.59 -17.30
C ASP A 258 1.19 -40.69 -18.46
N ASP A 259 1.62 -41.26 -19.60
CA ASP A 259 2.15 -40.49 -20.74
C ASP A 259 1.01 -39.79 -21.49
N VAL A 260 -0.19 -40.40 -21.50
CA VAL A 260 -1.39 -39.80 -22.09
C VAL A 260 -1.90 -38.69 -21.19
N LEU A 261 -1.98 -38.94 -19.87
CA LEU A 261 -2.38 -37.94 -18.89
C LEU A 261 -1.43 -36.73 -18.86
N SER A 262 -0.12 -36.94 -18.94
CA SER A 262 0.86 -35.85 -19.01
C SER A 262 0.61 -34.93 -20.21
N ARG A 263 0.29 -35.48 -21.39
CA ARG A 263 0.02 -34.67 -22.60
C ARG A 263 -1.30 -33.91 -22.49
N LEU A 264 -2.33 -34.55 -21.92
CA LEU A 264 -3.61 -33.91 -21.62
C LEU A 264 -3.44 -32.70 -20.70
N LEU A 265 -2.65 -32.88 -19.64
CA LEU A 265 -2.32 -31.81 -18.70
C LEU A 265 -1.53 -30.68 -19.38
N ASP A 266 -0.62 -30.99 -20.32
CA ASP A 266 0.16 -29.98 -21.06
C ASP A 266 -0.76 -29.16 -21.97
N GLU A 267 -1.63 -29.82 -22.73
CA GLU A 267 -2.55 -29.17 -23.67
C GLU A 267 -3.52 -28.23 -22.94
N VAL A 268 -4.18 -28.71 -21.88
CA VAL A 268 -5.10 -27.89 -21.07
C VAL A 268 -4.38 -26.71 -20.42
N PHE A 269 -3.15 -26.89 -19.95
CA PHE A 269 -2.39 -25.77 -19.37
C PHE A 269 -2.03 -24.71 -20.41
N THR A 270 -1.59 -25.11 -21.61
CA THR A 270 -1.30 -24.18 -22.70
C THR A 270 -2.54 -23.35 -23.07
N ASP A 271 -3.73 -23.96 -23.06
CA ASP A 271 -4.98 -23.26 -23.32
C ASP A 271 -5.40 -22.25 -22.23
N LEU A 272 -4.82 -22.38 -21.02
CA LEU A 272 -5.11 -21.55 -19.84
C LEU A 272 -4.01 -20.52 -19.55
N GLU A 273 -2.93 -20.51 -20.34
CA GLU A 273 -1.77 -19.67 -20.11
C GLU A 273 -2.16 -18.17 -20.11
N ASP A 274 -2.98 -17.75 -21.06
CA ASP A 274 -3.51 -16.38 -21.13
C ASP A 274 -4.38 -16.01 -19.93
N VAL A 275 -5.08 -16.98 -19.34
CA VAL A 275 -5.89 -16.78 -18.12
C VAL A 275 -4.97 -16.58 -16.92
N LEU A 276 -3.93 -17.42 -16.77
CA LEU A 276 -2.95 -17.33 -15.70
C LEU A 276 -2.17 -16.02 -15.72
N LEU A 277 -1.81 -15.53 -16.92
CA LEU A 277 -1.15 -14.24 -17.12
C LEU A 277 -1.98 -13.04 -16.61
N VAL A 278 -3.30 -13.22 -16.47
CA VAL A 278 -4.21 -12.22 -15.91
C VAL A 278 -4.47 -12.45 -14.42
N LEU A 279 -4.65 -13.70 -13.98
CA LEU A 279 -4.97 -14.05 -12.59
C LEU A 279 -3.82 -13.76 -11.62
N LEU A 280 -2.57 -14.01 -12.02
CA LEU A 280 -1.44 -13.82 -11.11
C LEU A 280 -1.19 -12.35 -10.75
N PRO A 281 -1.15 -11.39 -11.69
CA PRO A 281 -1.03 -9.98 -11.33
C PRO A 281 -2.28 -9.42 -10.63
N LEU A 282 -3.46 -9.99 -10.89
CA LEU A 282 -4.71 -9.59 -10.24
C LEU A 282 -4.64 -9.72 -8.71
N MET A 283 -3.91 -10.70 -8.21
CA MET A 283 -3.69 -10.89 -6.77
C MET A 283 -3.18 -9.61 -6.10
N ASN A 284 -2.20 -8.93 -6.72
CA ASN A 284 -1.63 -7.68 -6.20
C ASN A 284 -2.64 -6.52 -6.20
N ASP A 285 -3.55 -6.50 -7.18
CA ASP A 285 -4.63 -5.51 -7.21
C ASP A 285 -5.62 -5.74 -6.05
N LEU A 286 -5.90 -7.00 -5.71
CA LEU A 286 -6.78 -7.32 -4.57
C LEU A 286 -6.09 -7.01 -3.23
N GLU A 287 -4.78 -7.24 -3.13
CA GLU A 287 -3.97 -6.91 -1.95
C GLU A 287 -4.09 -5.44 -1.57
N PHE A 288 -4.06 -4.54 -2.56
CA PHE A 288 -4.23 -3.11 -2.33
C PHE A 288 -5.53 -2.78 -1.59
N TYR A 289 -6.66 -3.35 -2.02
CA TYR A 289 -7.96 -3.14 -1.39
C TYR A 289 -8.08 -3.82 -0.03
N LEU A 290 -7.60 -5.05 0.10
CA LEU A 290 -7.59 -5.79 1.37
C LEU A 290 -6.73 -5.11 2.42
N ALA A 291 -5.56 -4.59 2.04
CA ALA A 291 -4.66 -3.86 2.92
C ALA A 291 -5.30 -2.56 3.41
N ALA A 292 -5.98 -1.82 2.52
CA ALA A 292 -6.72 -0.61 2.91
C ALA A 292 -7.89 -0.92 3.88
N LEU A 293 -8.63 -2.01 3.65
CA LEU A 293 -9.69 -2.47 4.57
C LEU A 293 -9.12 -2.88 5.93
N CYS A 294 -8.00 -3.60 5.94
CA CYS A 294 -7.35 -4.03 7.18
C CYS A 294 -6.77 -2.84 7.97
N PHE A 295 -6.21 -1.84 7.28
CA PHE A 295 -5.79 -0.57 7.87
C PHE A 295 -6.96 0.10 8.60
N ARG A 296 -8.12 0.23 7.92
CA ARG A 296 -9.36 0.76 8.51
C ARG A 296 -9.78 -0.02 9.75
N ASP A 297 -9.91 -1.35 9.64
CA ASP A 297 -10.33 -2.18 10.77
C ASP A 297 -9.37 -2.06 11.96
N ARG A 298 -8.06 -1.94 11.70
CA ARG A 298 -7.03 -1.79 12.73
C ARG A 298 -7.15 -0.46 13.46
N CYS A 299 -7.37 0.64 12.74
CA CYS A 299 -7.63 1.94 13.34
C CYS A 299 -8.89 1.89 14.22
N GLN A 300 -9.97 1.31 13.72
CA GLN A 300 -11.23 1.18 14.45
C GLN A 300 -11.11 0.37 15.74
N ARG A 301 -10.37 -0.76 15.71
CA ARG A 301 -10.07 -1.55 16.92
C ARG A 301 -9.28 -0.77 17.98
N SER A 302 -8.58 0.28 17.55
CA SER A 302 -7.79 1.16 18.43
C SER A 302 -8.56 2.42 18.84
N GLY A 303 -9.86 2.51 18.53
CA GLY A 303 -10.69 3.67 18.84
C GLY A 303 -10.48 4.88 17.92
N LEU A 304 -9.83 4.68 16.76
CA LEU A 304 -9.54 5.73 15.79
C LEU A 304 -10.44 5.60 14.57
N GLU A 305 -10.86 6.72 14.02
CA GLU A 305 -11.74 6.78 12.84
C GLU A 305 -10.93 7.12 11.58
N VAL A 306 -11.32 6.52 10.46
CA VAL A 306 -10.74 6.79 9.14
C VAL A 306 -11.85 7.04 8.13
N CYS A 307 -11.58 7.88 7.12
CA CYS A 307 -12.52 8.19 6.05
C CYS A 307 -11.90 8.02 4.67
N LEU A 308 -12.74 7.85 3.65
CA LEU A 308 -12.34 8.14 2.27
C LEU A 308 -12.43 9.66 2.09
N PRO A 309 -11.36 10.38 1.72
CA PRO A 309 -11.37 11.83 1.69
C PRO A 309 -12.13 12.37 0.48
N GLU A 310 -12.76 13.54 0.65
CA GLU A 310 -13.16 14.39 -0.47
C GLU A 310 -11.92 15.06 -1.04
N ILE A 311 -11.75 15.04 -2.35
CA ILE A 311 -10.63 15.71 -3.01
C ILE A 311 -11.19 16.79 -3.92
N ASP A 312 -10.74 18.01 -3.70
CA ASP A 312 -11.02 19.14 -4.56
C ASP A 312 -10.00 19.15 -5.71
N PHE A 313 -10.49 18.92 -6.92
CA PHE A 313 -9.70 18.89 -8.15
C PHE A 313 -9.58 20.27 -8.81
N GLU A 314 -10.22 21.31 -8.26
CA GLU A 314 -10.03 22.67 -8.75
C GLU A 314 -8.62 23.18 -8.40
N PRO A 315 -8.01 24.03 -9.26
CA PRO A 315 -6.74 24.68 -8.95
C PRO A 315 -6.80 25.43 -7.61
N ALA A 316 -5.69 25.42 -6.87
CA ALA A 316 -5.55 25.76 -5.44
C ALA A 316 -6.20 27.07 -4.93
N GLY A 317 -6.65 27.98 -5.81
CA GLY A 317 -7.19 29.30 -5.49
C GLY A 317 -8.50 29.32 -4.69
N ARG A 318 -9.23 28.21 -4.55
CA ARG A 318 -10.50 28.16 -3.77
C ARG A 318 -10.67 26.97 -2.83
N ALA A 319 -9.80 25.96 -2.93
CA ALA A 319 -9.89 24.79 -2.07
C ALA A 319 -9.54 25.14 -0.61
N GLU A 320 -10.37 24.70 0.33
CA GLU A 320 -10.06 24.74 1.75
C GLU A 320 -9.69 23.34 2.23
N ARG A 321 -8.55 23.22 2.92
CA ARG A 321 -8.20 22.00 3.62
C ARG A 321 -8.99 21.95 4.92
N HIS A 322 -9.71 20.86 5.10
CA HIS A 322 -10.46 20.59 6.32
C HIS A 322 -10.20 19.16 6.75
N VAL A 323 -9.66 18.95 7.94
CA VAL A 323 -9.39 17.62 8.47
C VAL A 323 -9.84 17.54 9.92
N GLU A 324 -10.65 16.54 10.25
CA GLU A 324 -11.15 16.30 11.60
C GLU A 324 -10.66 14.94 12.10
N GLY A 325 -10.27 14.87 13.37
CA GLY A 325 -9.76 13.66 14.01
C GLY A 325 -8.48 13.15 13.37
N LEU A 326 -7.62 14.03 12.86
CA LEU A 326 -6.35 13.68 12.24
C LEU A 326 -5.42 13.04 13.26
N PHE A 327 -4.88 11.88 12.95
CA PHE A 327 -3.84 11.23 13.75
C PHE A 327 -2.67 10.76 12.89
N ASN A 328 -1.52 10.52 13.52
CA ASN A 328 -0.37 9.96 12.83
C ASN A 328 -0.36 8.42 12.95
N PRO A 329 -0.58 7.66 11.86
CA PRO A 329 -0.67 6.20 11.91
C PRO A 329 0.66 5.52 12.28
N TRP A 330 1.80 6.20 12.14
CA TRP A 330 3.09 5.68 12.57
C TRP A 330 3.17 5.47 14.09
N LEU A 331 2.46 6.29 14.88
CA LEU A 331 2.36 6.11 16.34
C LEU A 331 1.61 4.83 16.71
N LEU A 332 0.64 4.43 15.89
CA LEU A 332 -0.07 3.16 16.04
C LEU A 332 0.84 1.97 15.73
N ALA A 333 1.70 2.09 14.72
CA ALA A 333 2.67 1.05 14.36
C ALA A 333 3.67 0.75 15.50
N GLN A 334 4.10 1.79 16.22
CA GLN A 334 5.09 1.67 17.29
C GLN A 334 4.59 1.19 18.65
N ARG A 335 3.28 1.06 18.83
CA ARG A 335 2.65 0.77 20.14
C ARG A 335 3.08 1.78 21.23
N ALA A 336 3.34 3.03 20.84
CA ALA A 336 3.77 4.11 21.74
C ALA A 336 2.61 4.73 22.55
N GLY A 337 1.45 4.06 22.61
CA GLY A 337 0.18 4.60 23.10
C GLY A 337 -0.76 5.02 21.95
N PRO A 338 -2.06 5.18 22.22
CA PRO A 338 -2.99 5.67 21.21
C PRO A 338 -2.61 7.11 20.82
N PRO A 339 -2.53 7.45 19.52
CA PRO A 339 -2.27 8.81 19.09
C PRO A 339 -3.42 9.72 19.53
N VAL A 340 -3.10 10.96 19.90
CA VAL A 340 -4.10 12.00 20.20
C VAL A 340 -4.57 12.60 18.88
N PRO A 341 -5.85 12.44 18.47
CA PRO A 341 -6.36 13.05 17.26
C PRO A 341 -6.46 14.57 17.41
N CYS A 342 -6.31 15.30 16.31
CA CYS A 342 -6.43 16.76 16.27
C CYS A 342 -7.25 17.23 15.07
N ASP A 343 -7.84 18.41 15.21
CA ASP A 343 -8.64 19.02 14.16
C ASP A 343 -7.87 20.18 13.49
N LEU A 344 -8.03 20.30 12.18
CA LEU A 344 -7.52 21.40 11.36
C LEU A 344 -8.65 21.96 10.51
N HIS A 345 -9.21 23.06 10.98
CA HIS A 345 -10.32 23.75 10.33
C HIS A 345 -9.85 24.92 9.48
N GLN A 346 -10.50 25.08 8.31
CA GLN A 346 -10.44 26.30 7.49
C GLN A 346 -9.02 26.77 7.16
N VAL A 347 -8.18 25.84 6.70
CA VAL A 347 -6.82 26.16 6.22
C VAL A 347 -6.91 26.38 4.71
N PRO A 348 -6.81 27.61 4.19
CA PRO A 348 -6.89 27.84 2.75
C PRO A 348 -5.74 27.11 2.05
N ALA A 349 -6.02 26.30 1.04
CA ALA A 349 -4.97 25.56 0.32
C ALA A 349 -4.00 26.52 -0.38
N HIS A 350 -4.49 27.70 -0.80
CA HIS A 350 -3.69 28.78 -1.36
C HIS A 350 -2.89 29.59 -0.31
N ALA A 351 -2.92 29.26 0.98
CA ALA A 351 -2.15 29.97 1.99
C ALA A 351 -0.87 29.19 2.37
N THR A 352 0.18 29.92 2.77
CA THR A 352 1.33 29.31 3.46
C THR A 352 1.03 29.23 4.95
N VAL A 353 1.01 28.02 5.48
CA VAL A 353 0.73 27.76 6.90
C VAL A 353 2.04 27.78 7.68
N ILE A 354 2.16 28.71 8.62
CA ILE A 354 3.30 28.81 9.54
C ILE A 354 2.89 28.24 10.89
N LEU A 355 3.55 27.15 11.30
CA LEU A 355 3.31 26.42 12.52
C LEU A 355 4.36 26.77 13.58
N THR A 356 3.89 27.18 14.76
CA THR A 356 4.74 27.61 15.88
C THR A 356 4.41 26.85 17.17
N GLY A 357 5.35 26.84 18.12
CA GLY A 357 5.17 26.20 19.42
C GLY A 357 6.34 25.31 19.84
N PRO A 358 6.29 24.72 21.04
CA PRO A 358 7.37 23.91 21.61
C PRO A 358 7.69 22.65 20.77
N ASN A 359 8.94 22.17 20.82
CA ASN A 359 9.37 20.96 20.10
C ASN A 359 8.63 19.70 20.52
N SER A 360 8.35 19.58 21.81
CA SER A 360 7.52 18.48 22.32
C SER A 360 6.02 18.66 22.07
N GLY A 361 5.62 19.66 21.29
CA GLY A 361 4.21 19.99 21.01
C GLY A 361 3.58 19.20 19.86
N GLY A 362 4.32 18.30 19.21
CA GLY A 362 3.79 17.44 18.16
C GLY A 362 3.78 18.05 16.75
N LYS A 363 4.43 19.20 16.52
CA LYS A 363 4.51 19.88 15.21
C LYS A 363 4.95 18.93 14.07
N THR A 364 6.10 18.28 14.22
CA THR A 364 6.61 17.31 13.24
C THR A 364 5.63 16.16 13.00
N ARG A 365 4.93 15.70 14.06
CA ARG A 365 3.94 14.61 13.95
C ARG A 365 2.69 15.02 13.21
N LEU A 366 2.24 16.27 13.38
CA LEU A 366 1.16 16.87 12.61
C LEU A 366 1.53 16.95 11.13
N LEU A 367 2.71 17.52 10.84
CA LEU A 367 3.22 17.65 9.47
C LEU A 367 3.32 16.28 8.77
N GLN A 368 3.85 15.27 9.46
CA GLN A 368 3.89 13.90 8.98
C GLN A 368 2.47 13.32 8.76
N ALA A 369 1.53 13.54 9.69
CA ALA A 369 0.16 13.05 9.56
C ALA A 369 -0.58 13.65 8.36
N LEU A 370 -0.42 14.95 8.11
CA LEU A 370 -0.97 15.63 6.95
C LEU A 370 -0.38 15.11 5.64
N ALA A 371 0.93 14.88 5.61
CA ALA A 371 1.61 14.35 4.45
C ALA A 371 1.16 12.91 4.12
N VAL A 372 1.08 12.03 5.13
CA VAL A 372 0.51 10.67 4.96
C VAL A 372 -0.94 10.74 4.48
N THR A 373 -1.74 11.65 5.04
CA THR A 373 -3.14 11.87 4.62
C THR A 373 -3.24 12.24 3.15
N GLN A 374 -2.36 13.12 2.65
CA GLN A 374 -2.33 13.48 1.23
C GLN A 374 -1.93 12.31 0.33
N VAL A 375 -0.88 11.55 0.69
CA VAL A 375 -0.42 10.38 -0.07
C VAL A 375 -1.51 9.32 -0.15
N LEU A 376 -2.11 8.95 0.98
CA LEU A 376 -3.19 7.94 1.04
C LEU A 376 -4.45 8.43 0.33
N GLY A 377 -4.80 9.71 0.50
CA GLY A 377 -5.97 10.30 -0.13
C GLY A 377 -5.89 10.30 -1.64
N GLN A 378 -4.80 10.83 -2.22
CA GLN A 378 -4.57 10.75 -3.67
C GLN A 378 -4.24 9.33 -4.15
N GLY A 379 -3.81 8.42 -3.27
CA GLY A 379 -3.72 6.99 -3.55
C GLY A 379 -5.09 6.32 -3.77
N GLY A 380 -6.17 6.96 -3.31
CA GLY A 380 -7.54 6.47 -3.42
C GLY A 380 -7.96 5.53 -2.29
N VAL A 381 -7.30 5.63 -1.12
CA VAL A 381 -7.58 4.79 0.05
C VAL A 381 -8.03 5.61 1.27
N PHE A 382 -8.34 4.92 2.38
CA PHE A 382 -8.69 5.57 3.64
C PHE A 382 -7.54 6.42 4.18
N VAL A 383 -7.87 7.58 4.75
CA VAL A 383 -6.94 8.48 5.40
C VAL A 383 -7.10 8.44 6.93
N PRO A 384 -6.04 8.74 7.71
CA PRO A 384 -6.07 8.70 9.18
C PRO A 384 -6.77 9.91 9.80
N ALA A 385 -8.05 10.10 9.44
CA ALA A 385 -8.91 11.18 9.89
C ALA A 385 -10.38 10.73 9.88
N ARG A 386 -11.19 11.28 10.80
CA ARG A 386 -12.64 11.07 10.82
C ARG A 386 -13.33 11.67 9.59
N ALA A 387 -12.88 12.85 9.17
CA ALA A 387 -13.33 13.52 7.97
C ALA A 387 -12.15 14.28 7.35
N ALA A 388 -12.04 14.28 6.02
CA ALA A 388 -10.98 14.97 5.32
C ALA A 388 -11.46 15.51 3.98
N ARG A 389 -11.23 16.80 3.75
CA ARG A 389 -11.26 17.47 2.45
C ARG A 389 -9.86 17.95 2.11
N LEU A 390 -9.32 17.43 1.02
CA LEU A 390 -7.97 17.67 0.57
C LEU A 390 -8.00 18.42 -0.77
N ALA A 391 -7.01 19.26 -1.01
CA ALA A 391 -6.82 19.85 -2.33
C ALA A 391 -5.90 18.94 -3.17
N TRP A 392 -6.21 18.81 -4.46
CA TRP A 392 -5.37 18.08 -5.39
C TRP A 392 -3.94 18.66 -5.44
N SER A 393 -2.96 17.78 -5.60
CA SER A 393 -1.55 18.13 -5.64
C SER A 393 -0.83 17.39 -6.76
N GLU A 394 0.02 18.13 -7.44
CA GLU A 394 0.84 17.64 -8.56
C GLU A 394 2.07 16.86 -8.09
N GLY A 395 2.41 16.95 -6.81
CA GLY A 395 3.53 16.25 -6.21
C GLY A 395 3.65 16.55 -4.72
N MET A 396 4.72 16.06 -4.11
CA MET A 396 5.02 16.38 -2.72
C MET A 396 6.52 16.50 -2.51
N PHE A 397 6.90 17.50 -1.72
CA PHE A 397 8.23 17.64 -1.15
C PHE A 397 8.11 17.71 0.36
N LEU A 398 8.78 16.80 1.05
CA LEU A 398 8.87 16.80 2.51
C LEU A 398 10.32 17.01 2.93
N SER A 399 10.47 17.78 3.99
CA SER A 399 11.73 17.82 4.72
C SER A 399 11.43 17.91 6.21
N LEU A 400 11.25 16.74 6.83
CA LEU A 400 10.94 16.57 8.24
C LEU A 400 12.17 16.11 9.04
N LEU A 401 13.05 15.32 8.42
CA LEU A 401 14.25 14.79 9.04
C LEU A 401 15.45 15.69 8.72
N GLU A 402 16.21 16.07 9.75
CA GLU A 402 17.51 16.71 9.56
C GLU A 402 18.50 15.68 9.00
N ARG A 403 18.80 15.76 7.71
CA ARG A 403 19.79 14.90 7.05
C ARG A 403 21.18 15.49 7.25
N VAL A 404 21.86 15.06 8.32
CA VAL A 404 23.28 15.38 8.53
C VAL A 404 24.12 14.33 7.79
N SER A 405 24.70 14.69 6.65
CA SER A 405 25.63 13.79 5.97
C SER A 405 27.05 14.00 6.50
N PRO A 406 27.76 12.94 6.93
CA PRO A 406 29.15 13.05 7.37
C PRO A 406 30.12 13.49 6.26
N GLU A 407 29.67 13.47 5.00
CA GLU A 407 30.47 13.83 3.81
C GLU A 407 30.25 15.30 3.37
N GLN A 408 29.43 16.08 4.07
CA GLN A 408 29.17 17.48 3.72
C GLN A 408 30.38 18.37 4.08
N SER A 409 30.94 19.04 3.06
CA SER A 409 31.99 20.05 3.20
C SER A 409 31.45 21.44 3.57
N GLU A 410 30.14 21.63 3.48
CA GLU A 410 29.47 22.90 3.73
C GLU A 410 29.07 23.06 5.21
N GLY A 411 29.13 24.29 5.73
CA GLY A 411 28.62 24.60 7.07
C GLY A 411 27.09 24.47 7.15
N ARG A 412 26.52 24.71 8.35
CA ARG A 412 25.06 24.61 8.59
C ARG A 412 24.24 25.46 7.63
N LEU A 413 24.68 26.68 7.34
CA LEU A 413 24.03 27.57 6.38
C LEU A 413 24.03 26.99 4.96
N GLY A 414 25.15 26.43 4.49
CA GLY A 414 25.23 25.83 3.16
C GLY A 414 24.32 24.60 3.03
N THR A 415 24.29 23.76 4.07
CA THR A 415 23.37 22.62 4.14
C THR A 415 21.91 23.08 4.01
N GLU A 416 21.54 24.17 4.66
CA GLU A 416 20.19 24.73 4.56
C GLU A 416 19.90 25.34 3.18
N LEU A 417 20.88 26.00 2.56
CA LEU A 417 20.73 26.52 1.19
C LEU A 417 20.59 25.40 0.15
N LEU A 418 21.31 24.29 0.31
CA LEU A 418 21.15 23.10 -0.52
C LEU A 418 19.79 22.44 -0.31
N ARG A 419 19.31 22.40 0.94
CA ARG A 419 17.95 21.93 1.27
C ARG A 419 16.88 22.80 0.60
N ILE A 420 17.04 24.12 0.60
CA ILE A 420 16.12 25.03 -0.09
C ILE A 420 16.19 24.84 -1.59
N ARG A 421 17.40 24.72 -2.15
CA ARG A 421 17.60 24.45 -3.58
C ARG A 421 16.85 23.19 -4.01
N SER A 422 16.92 22.11 -3.23
CA SER A 422 16.26 20.85 -3.59
C SER A 422 14.73 20.95 -3.61
N VAL A 423 14.13 21.84 -2.79
CA VAL A 423 12.69 22.17 -2.86
C VAL A 423 12.34 22.62 -4.28
N PHE A 424 13.06 23.60 -4.82
CA PHE A 424 12.77 24.19 -6.13
C PHE A 424 13.20 23.30 -7.31
N GLU A 425 14.20 22.43 -7.14
CA GLU A 425 14.61 21.47 -8.18
C GLU A 425 13.64 20.29 -8.33
N SER A 426 12.93 19.93 -7.27
CA SER A 426 12.15 18.69 -7.21
C SER A 426 10.63 18.90 -7.18
N SER A 427 10.16 20.08 -6.79
CA SER A 427 8.72 20.36 -6.66
C SER A 427 8.11 20.80 -8.00
N PRO A 428 7.11 20.07 -8.54
CA PRO A 428 6.32 20.59 -9.65
C PRO A 428 5.45 21.78 -9.19
N VAL A 429 4.98 22.58 -10.16
CA VAL A 429 3.96 23.62 -9.92
C VAL A 429 2.71 22.95 -9.32
N GLY A 430 2.16 23.53 -8.25
CA GLY A 430 1.00 22.98 -7.55
C GLY A 430 1.31 21.80 -6.61
N ALA A 431 2.57 21.58 -6.25
CA ALA A 431 2.97 20.56 -5.27
C ALA A 431 2.57 20.91 -3.84
N VAL A 432 2.57 19.92 -2.96
CA VAL A 432 2.53 20.10 -1.50
C VAL A 432 3.97 20.17 -0.99
N ILE A 433 4.32 21.27 -0.31
CA ILE A 433 5.64 21.49 0.28
C ILE A 433 5.49 21.55 1.79
N ILE A 434 6.17 20.66 2.50
CA ILE A 434 6.16 20.61 3.96
C ILE A 434 7.58 20.65 4.50
N LEU A 435 7.89 21.69 5.27
CA LEU A 435 9.22 21.95 5.80
C LEU A 435 9.16 22.04 7.32
N ASP A 436 9.90 21.16 8.01
CA ASP A 436 10.03 21.22 9.46
C ASP A 436 11.27 22.04 9.84
N GLU A 437 11.09 22.99 10.75
CA GLU A 437 12.15 23.83 11.32
C GLU A 437 13.04 24.51 10.26
N LEU A 438 12.41 25.15 9.26
CA LEU A 438 13.14 25.86 8.21
C LEU A 438 14.10 26.90 8.82
N CYS A 439 15.38 26.80 8.44
CA CYS A 439 16.49 27.66 8.87
C CYS A 439 16.84 27.62 10.37
N SER A 440 16.42 26.60 11.14
CA SER A 440 16.70 26.53 12.58
C SER A 440 18.19 26.35 12.94
N GLY A 441 19.00 25.82 12.01
CA GLY A 441 20.41 25.53 12.22
C GLY A 441 21.38 26.71 12.06
N THR A 442 20.91 27.90 11.64
CA THR A 442 21.76 29.06 11.35
C THR A 442 21.54 30.24 12.30
N ASN A 443 22.29 31.34 12.11
CA ASN A 443 22.09 32.60 12.82
C ASN A 443 20.66 33.13 12.56
N PRO A 444 19.87 33.48 13.59
CA PRO A 444 18.49 33.94 13.42
C PRO A 444 18.30 35.03 12.36
N SER A 445 19.19 36.02 12.28
CA SER A 445 19.06 37.09 11.28
C SER A 445 19.17 36.56 9.84
N GLU A 446 20.16 35.69 9.59
CA GLU A 446 20.35 35.05 8.28
C GLU A 446 19.20 34.11 7.95
N GLY A 447 18.74 33.36 8.97
CA GLY A 447 17.61 32.45 8.83
C GLY A 447 16.30 33.17 8.46
N GLU A 448 16.03 34.32 9.08
CA GLU A 448 14.87 35.15 8.73
C GLU A 448 14.94 35.72 7.30
N GLU A 449 16.12 36.16 6.85
CA GLU A 449 16.32 36.66 5.48
C GLU A 449 16.07 35.56 4.44
N ILE A 450 16.62 34.37 4.68
CA ILE A 450 16.42 33.22 3.81
C ILE A 450 14.95 32.78 3.82
N PHE A 451 14.30 32.74 4.99
CA PHE A 451 12.89 32.40 5.09
C PHE A 451 12.03 33.35 4.25
N GLN A 452 12.27 34.66 4.33
CA GLN A 452 11.56 35.65 3.50
C GLN A 452 11.81 35.45 2.00
N LEU A 453 13.05 35.16 1.59
CA LEU A 453 13.36 34.84 0.21
C LEU A 453 12.55 33.62 -0.27
N VAL A 454 12.53 32.54 0.51
CA VAL A 454 11.79 31.33 0.18
C VAL A 454 10.29 31.61 0.06
N LEU A 455 9.70 32.34 1.01
CA LEU A 455 8.30 32.75 0.93
C LEU A 455 7.98 33.53 -0.35
N SER A 456 8.86 34.45 -0.75
CA SER A 456 8.66 35.27 -1.96
C SER A 456 8.69 34.47 -3.27
N LEU A 457 9.35 33.30 -3.26
CA LEU A 457 9.47 32.44 -4.44
C LEU A 457 8.35 31.42 -4.56
N PHE A 458 7.55 31.18 -3.50
CA PHE A 458 6.42 30.26 -3.58
C PHE A 458 5.29 30.77 -4.46
N ASP A 459 5.20 32.07 -4.73
CA ASP A 459 4.23 32.61 -5.68
C ASP A 459 4.42 32.00 -7.08
N GLU A 460 5.65 31.69 -7.48
CA GLU A 460 5.98 31.14 -8.81
C GLU A 460 5.65 29.63 -8.94
N LEU A 461 5.60 28.89 -7.82
CA LEU A 461 5.29 27.45 -7.80
C LEU A 461 3.82 27.14 -7.49
N GLU A 462 3.06 28.15 -7.03
CA GLU A 462 1.70 28.01 -6.50
C GLU A 462 1.47 26.80 -5.54
N PRO A 463 2.42 26.40 -4.66
CA PRO A 463 2.35 25.13 -3.95
C PRO A 463 1.47 25.23 -2.70
N GLN A 464 0.89 24.12 -2.22
CA GLN A 464 0.32 24.07 -0.88
C GLN A 464 1.45 24.00 0.15
N VAL A 465 1.59 24.98 1.06
CA VAL A 465 2.78 25.07 1.92
C VAL A 465 2.45 24.94 3.42
N LEU A 466 3.19 24.09 4.12
CA LEU A 466 3.23 24.07 5.59
C LEU A 466 4.68 24.14 6.08
N ILE A 467 4.96 25.08 6.98
CA ILE A 467 6.30 25.27 7.52
C ILE A 467 6.22 25.35 9.03
N SER A 468 7.02 24.57 9.75
CA SER A 468 7.22 24.81 11.17
C SER A 468 8.43 25.73 11.41
N THR A 469 8.37 26.58 12.43
CA THR A 469 9.47 27.47 12.79
C THR A 469 9.59 27.72 14.29
N HIS A 470 10.82 28.02 14.70
CA HIS A 470 11.19 28.49 16.04
C HIS A 470 11.37 30.00 16.14
N PHE A 471 11.33 30.70 15.01
CA PHE A 471 11.48 32.15 14.97
C PHE A 471 10.16 32.84 15.36
N LEU A 472 9.81 32.77 16.65
CA LEU A 472 8.53 33.28 17.16
C LEU A 472 8.35 34.79 16.91
N ASP A 473 9.40 35.58 17.14
CA ASP A 473 9.36 37.03 16.92
C ASP A 473 9.17 37.36 15.43
N PHE A 474 9.80 36.59 14.55
CA PHE A 474 9.65 36.72 13.10
C PHE A 474 8.23 36.34 12.64
N ALA A 475 7.72 35.19 13.08
CA ALA A 475 6.35 34.76 12.80
C ALA A 475 5.33 35.79 13.30
N GLY A 476 5.55 36.38 14.48
CA GLY A 476 4.70 37.46 15.02
C GLY A 476 4.72 38.72 14.15
N ARG A 477 5.90 39.13 13.62
CA ARG A 477 6.00 40.24 12.67
C ARG A 477 5.27 39.95 11.36
N LEU A 478 5.37 38.73 10.83
CA LEU A 478 4.65 38.32 9.63
C LEU A 478 3.13 38.34 9.85
N GLU A 479 2.66 37.80 10.98
CA GLU A 479 1.24 37.80 11.34
C GLU A 479 0.68 39.23 11.42
N GLN A 480 1.42 40.14 12.04
CA GLN A 480 1.03 41.54 12.15
C GLN A 480 0.98 42.25 10.78
N ARG A 481 1.97 42.01 9.91
CA ARG A 481 1.95 42.55 8.53
C ARG A 481 0.75 42.05 7.74
N GLN A 482 0.44 40.76 7.83
CA GLN A 482 -0.72 40.15 7.16
C GLN A 482 -2.03 40.78 7.65
N ARG A 483 -2.22 40.92 8.97
CA ARG A 483 -3.41 41.56 9.56
C ARG A 483 -3.57 43.02 9.15
N ASN A 484 -2.47 43.74 8.97
CA ASN A 484 -2.47 45.15 8.57
C ASN A 484 -2.65 45.35 7.04
N GLY A 485 -2.87 44.28 6.26
CA GLY A 485 -2.95 44.35 4.81
C GLY A 485 -1.62 44.71 4.13
N GLN A 486 -0.50 44.54 4.84
CA GLN A 486 0.86 44.77 4.36
C GLN A 486 1.59 43.46 4.01
N GLY A 487 0.85 42.35 3.93
CA GLY A 487 1.37 41.10 3.40
C GLY A 487 1.72 41.26 1.93
N ALA A 488 2.93 40.85 1.55
CA ALA A 488 3.35 40.74 0.16
C ALA A 488 3.25 39.27 -0.27
N GLY A 489 2.71 39.02 -1.47
CA GLY A 489 2.59 37.68 -2.03
C GLY A 489 1.43 36.85 -1.48
N ARG A 490 1.60 35.52 -1.52
CA ARG A 490 0.63 34.52 -1.03
C ARG A 490 0.13 34.79 0.40
N PRO A 491 -1.16 34.59 0.70
CA PRO A 491 -1.68 34.70 2.06
C PRO A 491 -0.94 33.81 3.06
N LEU A 492 -0.69 34.34 4.26
CA LEU A 492 -0.10 33.58 5.37
C LEU A 492 -1.17 33.21 6.39
N ALA A 493 -1.19 31.94 6.80
CA ALA A 493 -2.00 31.44 7.90
C ALA A 493 -1.08 31.01 9.04
N PHE A 494 -1.50 31.22 10.29
CA PHE A 494 -0.68 30.93 11.47
C PHE A 494 -1.38 29.97 12.39
N LEU A 495 -0.68 28.91 12.78
CA LEU A 495 -1.12 27.93 13.77
C LEU A 495 -0.09 27.84 14.89
N GLN A 496 -0.58 27.60 16.09
CA GLN A 496 0.24 27.33 17.26
C GLN A 496 -0.23 26.06 17.98
N VAL A 497 0.72 25.36 18.60
CA VAL A 497 0.40 24.30 19.54
C VAL A 497 -0.37 24.89 20.72
N GLU A 498 -1.55 24.34 21.01
CA GLU A 498 -2.32 24.69 22.19
C GLU A 498 -1.67 24.11 23.45
N LEU A 499 -1.66 24.91 24.52
CA LEU A 499 -1.15 24.55 25.82
C LEU A 499 -2.28 24.59 26.85
N ASP A 500 -2.30 23.62 27.76
CA ASP A 500 -3.24 23.58 28.88
C ASP A 500 -2.91 24.61 29.98
N GLU A 501 -3.70 24.64 31.05
CA GLU A 501 -3.50 25.52 32.21
C GLU A 501 -2.13 25.33 32.90
N ARG A 502 -1.49 24.18 32.70
CA ARG A 502 -0.16 23.85 33.25
C ARG A 502 0.97 24.18 32.27
N GLU A 503 0.63 24.72 31.11
CA GLU A 503 1.47 24.93 29.93
C GLU A 503 2.08 23.63 29.37
N LEU A 504 1.35 22.52 29.46
CA LEU A 504 1.67 21.28 28.77
C LEU A 504 0.97 21.24 27.40
N PRO A 505 1.60 20.69 26.35
CA PRO A 505 0.96 20.55 25.04
C PRO A 505 -0.30 19.68 25.10
N THR A 506 -1.41 20.20 24.58
CA THR A 506 -2.65 19.41 24.37
C THR A 506 -2.60 18.57 23.09
N TYR A 507 -1.60 18.84 22.24
CA TYR A 507 -1.47 18.32 20.87
C TYR A 507 -2.57 18.79 19.91
N GLN A 508 -3.36 19.79 20.32
CA GLN A 508 -4.25 20.53 19.43
C GLN A 508 -3.53 21.74 18.82
N PHE A 509 -4.08 22.25 17.71
CA PHE A 509 -3.50 23.35 16.96
C PHE A 509 -4.55 24.45 16.76
N VAL A 510 -4.27 25.63 17.28
CA VAL A 510 -5.20 26.77 17.27
C VAL A 510 -4.62 27.93 16.46
N PRO A 511 -5.46 28.83 15.91
CA PRO A 511 -4.98 29.99 15.19
C PRO A 511 -4.03 30.88 16.02
N GLY A 512 -3.01 31.41 15.34
CA GLY A 512 -2.09 32.42 15.88
C GLY A 512 -0.65 31.94 16.02
N VAL A 513 0.16 32.78 16.67
CA VAL A 513 1.60 32.56 16.89
C VAL A 513 1.88 32.29 18.37
N ALA A 514 2.70 31.28 18.64
CA ALA A 514 3.12 30.94 19.99
C ALA A 514 3.90 32.09 20.66
N LYS A 515 3.54 32.40 21.90
CA LYS A 515 4.11 33.55 22.65
C LYS A 515 5.39 33.23 23.41
N THR A 516 5.65 31.95 23.70
CA THR A 516 6.79 31.55 24.54
C THR A 516 7.37 30.23 24.05
N SER A 517 8.70 30.11 24.03
CA SER A 517 9.36 28.82 23.98
C SER A 517 9.34 28.21 25.39
N LEU A 518 8.82 26.99 25.56
CA LEU A 518 8.76 26.29 26.85
C LEU A 518 10.15 25.88 27.39
N ALA A 519 11.24 26.51 26.93
CA ALA A 519 12.62 26.15 27.23
C ALA A 519 12.90 26.19 28.73
N ARG A 520 12.44 27.22 29.45
CA ARG A 520 12.68 27.36 30.90
C ARG A 520 11.94 26.29 31.72
N LYS A 521 10.70 25.96 31.37
CA LYS A 521 9.95 24.87 32.02
C LYS A 521 10.52 23.50 31.67
N THR A 522 10.96 23.32 30.43
CA THR A 522 11.66 22.11 29.99
C THR A 522 12.97 21.93 30.76
N ALA A 523 13.75 23.00 30.91
CA ALA A 523 14.97 23.00 31.71
C ALA A 523 14.69 22.63 33.17
N ALA A 524 13.67 23.23 33.79
CA ALA A 524 13.27 22.88 35.16
C ALA A 524 12.84 21.41 35.29
N ARG A 525 12.03 20.90 34.35
CA ARG A 525 11.63 19.48 34.35
C ARG A 525 12.82 18.53 34.18
N LEU A 526 13.79 18.90 33.36
CA LEU A 526 14.98 18.09 33.09
C LEU A 526 16.06 18.21 34.17
N GLY A 527 15.83 18.97 35.25
CA GLY A 527 16.81 19.14 36.30
C GLY A 527 17.93 20.13 35.95
N VAL A 528 17.70 20.99 34.95
CA VAL A 528 18.67 21.95 34.38
C VAL A 528 18.40 23.35 34.92
N THR A 529 17.98 23.46 36.18
CA THR A 529 18.00 24.75 36.89
C THR A 529 19.37 25.00 37.52
N ARG A 530 19.67 26.27 37.82
CA ARG A 530 20.93 26.64 38.48
C ARG A 530 21.13 25.88 39.78
N GLU A 531 20.08 25.74 40.59
CA GLU A 531 20.12 25.06 41.89
C GLU A 531 20.42 23.56 41.73
N GLU A 532 19.73 22.88 40.81
CA GLU A 532 19.93 21.45 40.57
C GLU A 532 21.31 21.17 39.98
N LEU A 533 21.76 21.96 39.00
CA LEU A 533 23.09 21.85 38.42
C LEU A 533 24.19 22.11 39.46
N LEU A 534 24.01 23.10 40.34
CA LEU A 534 24.92 23.34 41.47
C LEU A 534 24.95 22.14 42.42
N SER A 535 23.80 21.55 42.75
CA SER A 535 23.74 20.36 43.60
C SER A 535 24.49 19.16 43.01
N LEU A 536 24.49 19.01 41.67
CA LEU A 536 25.25 17.99 40.96
C LEU A 536 26.77 18.26 41.01
N VAL A 537 27.17 19.53 40.88
CA VAL A 537 28.57 19.96 41.00
C VAL A 537 29.08 19.74 42.42
N GLU A 538 28.30 20.09 43.44
CA GLU A 538 28.64 19.91 44.86
C GLU A 538 28.78 18.43 45.22
N ARG A 539 27.86 17.56 44.76
CA ARG A 539 27.98 16.11 44.96
C ARG A 539 29.24 15.53 44.32
N ARG A 540 29.61 15.95 43.11
CA ARG A 540 30.87 15.52 42.47
C ARG A 540 32.09 15.97 43.26
N ARG A 541 32.10 17.21 43.76
CA ARG A 541 33.19 17.71 44.62
C ARG A 541 33.30 16.93 45.93
N GLY A 542 32.18 16.44 46.46
CA GLY A 542 32.13 15.57 47.64
C GLY A 542 32.42 14.08 47.38
N GLY A 543 32.81 13.68 46.17
CA GLY A 543 33.09 12.27 45.82
C GLY A 543 31.85 11.38 45.59
N GLY A 544 30.65 11.97 45.52
CA GLY A 544 29.41 11.24 45.29
C GLY A 544 29.22 10.82 43.83
N ALA A 545 28.70 9.61 43.61
CA ALA A 545 28.32 9.10 42.30
C ALA A 545 27.13 9.91 41.72
N PRO A 546 27.02 10.02 40.38
CA PRO A 546 25.88 10.68 39.75
C PRO A 546 24.56 9.96 40.11
N PRO A 547 23.43 10.69 40.17
CA PRO A 547 22.13 10.08 40.39
C PRO A 547 21.84 9.03 39.31
N THR A 548 21.34 7.87 39.73
CA THR A 548 21.03 6.73 38.85
C THR A 548 19.71 6.88 38.11
N THR A 549 18.84 7.81 38.55
CA THR A 549 17.53 8.07 37.96
C THR A 549 17.60 9.24 36.98
N ARG A 550 17.24 8.99 35.71
CA ARG A 550 17.00 10.07 34.73
C ARG A 550 15.64 10.72 35.03
N PRO A 551 15.48 12.04 34.75
CA PRO A 551 14.18 12.69 34.84
C PRO A 551 13.17 11.99 33.91
N ALA A 552 11.93 11.85 34.39
CA ALA A 552 10.88 11.13 33.68
C ALA A 552 10.50 11.83 32.35
N PRO A 553 10.15 11.07 31.29
CA PRO A 553 9.59 11.64 30.07
C PRO A 553 8.26 12.36 30.34
N LEU A 554 7.79 13.16 29.37
CA LEU A 554 6.46 13.78 29.44
C LEU A 554 5.39 12.71 29.75
N PRO A 555 4.49 12.94 30.72
CA PRO A 555 3.33 12.09 30.86
C PRO A 555 2.53 12.18 29.56
N LEU A 556 2.16 11.03 28.99
CA LEU A 556 1.16 11.00 27.91
C LEU A 556 -0.14 11.56 28.50
N SER A 557 -0.65 12.66 27.94
CA SER A 557 -1.92 13.23 28.36
C SER A 557 -3.04 12.23 28.03
N GLY A 558 -3.43 11.44 29.02
CA GLY A 558 -4.46 10.43 28.81
C GLY A 558 -4.63 9.40 29.94
N ASP A 559 -4.35 9.74 31.19
CA ASP A 559 -4.82 8.93 32.32
C ASP A 559 -6.07 9.58 32.91
N PRO A 560 -7.29 9.10 32.60
CA PRO A 560 -8.52 9.68 33.09
C PRO A 560 -8.86 9.24 34.53
N SER A 561 -8.03 8.42 35.19
CA SER A 561 -8.24 8.04 36.59
C SER A 561 -7.74 9.11 37.56
N GLY A 562 -8.61 10.09 37.79
CA GLY A 562 -8.98 10.45 39.16
C GLY A 562 -10.03 9.48 39.69
#